data_AF-A0A1G1D7C6-F1
#
_entry.id   AF-A0A1G1D7C6-F1
#
_cell.length_a   1.000
_cell.length_b   1.000
_cell.length_c   1.000
_cell.angle_alpha   90.00
_cell.angle_beta   90.00
_cell.angle_gamma   90.00
#
_symmetry.space_group_name_H-M   'P 1'
#
loop_
_entity.id
_entity.type
_entity.pdbx_description
1 polymer ?
#
loop_
_entity_poly.entity_id
_entity_poly.type
_entity_poly.pdbx_seq_one_letter_code
_entity_poly.pdbx_strand_id
1 'polypeptide(L)'
;MYDVLEIYKEEFYRCIKCGSCQPVCPTYIETRDESMVARGRLALSEAVVEGRLGLTDGLMERVSKCLSCMACSESCPTGVDVVKLLTAVRSQVVEDKGLDPISKVVLRVILKNNRLLSFTAKLMGLSVRLYNFLPSDGIFGRIIPFTKNGIKRVIPPFGGRHLRKGLPEVLKVEKPKMRVAFYTGCMTDMVYQDVGRGIISVLKKLNIEIVLPQGQACCGAPAYYMGDRRTAIELAKKNIDVFKSLPPLFPSLQRRGGGRSSLNIDAIITCCATCGTMLKEVYPLLLDKDAKEVSDKTVDIQKFIADRLEIFKLRTPHSALHTPKRVTYHDPCHLKRGQGVVSAPREILKSIPGIEYVEMKDADRCCGGSGTFNLKYYDFSMAIGKYKAEKIRESGADIVATDCPSCQMQLTDILNRYGVKAKVVHTVQLLADSLS
;
A
#
# COMPACT_ATOMS: atom_id res chain seq x y z
N MET A 1 26.50 -18.07 -12.67
CA MET A 1 25.62 -18.50 -11.55
C MET A 1 24.96 -17.25 -11.00
N TYR A 2 23.70 -17.31 -10.59
CA TYR A 2 22.93 -16.11 -10.21
C TYR A 2 23.02 -15.89 -8.69
N ASP A 3 23.91 -14.99 -8.24
CA ASP A 3 24.28 -14.80 -6.83
C ASP A 3 23.08 -14.50 -5.91
N VAL A 4 22.09 -13.74 -6.38
CA VAL A 4 20.88 -13.41 -5.59
C VAL A 4 20.01 -14.64 -5.39
N LEU A 5 19.93 -15.51 -6.40
CA LEU A 5 19.05 -16.68 -6.39
C LEU A 5 19.61 -17.83 -5.57
N GLU A 6 20.93 -17.97 -5.48
CA GLU A 6 21.57 -19.04 -4.70
C GLU A 6 21.21 -18.94 -3.20
N ILE A 7 21.06 -17.72 -2.68
CA ILE A 7 20.63 -17.46 -1.28
C ILE A 7 19.27 -18.10 -0.97
N TYR A 8 18.39 -18.21 -1.97
CA TYR A 8 17.02 -18.69 -1.80
C TYR A 8 16.78 -20.10 -2.34
N LYS A 9 17.84 -20.81 -2.75
CA LYS A 9 17.75 -22.12 -3.40
C LYS A 9 16.91 -23.14 -2.62
N GLU A 10 17.22 -23.32 -1.33
CA GLU A 10 16.48 -24.23 -0.45
C GLU A 10 15.00 -23.86 -0.31
N GLU A 11 14.68 -22.57 -0.36
CA GLU A 11 13.31 -22.09 -0.23
C GLU A 11 12.46 -22.39 -1.48
N PHE A 12 13.08 -22.50 -2.67
CA PHE A 12 12.38 -22.96 -3.87
C PHE A 12 11.96 -24.44 -3.73
N TYR A 13 12.79 -25.29 -3.12
CA TYR A 13 12.51 -26.72 -2.95
C TYR A 13 11.36 -27.03 -2.00
N ARG A 14 10.99 -26.10 -1.11
CA ARG A 14 9.82 -26.26 -0.23
C ARG A 14 8.49 -26.25 -0.97
N CYS A 15 8.46 -25.79 -2.23
CA CYS A 15 7.25 -25.82 -3.04
C CYS A 15 7.00 -27.24 -3.59
N ILE A 16 6.07 -27.96 -2.95
CA ILE A 16 5.63 -29.30 -3.38
C ILE A 16 4.65 -29.27 -4.59
N LYS A 17 4.44 -28.10 -5.19
CA LYS A 17 3.64 -27.90 -6.41
C LYS A 17 2.18 -28.43 -6.33
N CYS A 18 1.61 -28.54 -5.13
CA CYS A 18 0.29 -29.14 -4.87
C CYS A 18 -0.91 -28.40 -5.48
N GLY A 19 -0.80 -27.11 -5.81
CA GLY A 19 -1.87 -26.35 -6.46
C GLY A 19 -2.75 -25.49 -5.54
N SER A 20 -2.55 -25.48 -4.22
CA SER A 20 -3.35 -24.64 -3.29
C SER A 20 -3.35 -23.15 -3.63
N CYS A 21 -2.33 -22.69 -4.35
CA CYS A 21 -2.24 -21.31 -4.84
C CYS A 21 -3.16 -20.98 -6.03
N GLN A 22 -3.67 -21.97 -6.77
CA GLN A 22 -4.53 -21.77 -7.95
C GLN A 22 -5.84 -21.03 -7.65
N PRO A 23 -6.69 -21.48 -6.71
CA PRO A 23 -7.99 -20.84 -6.49
C PRO A 23 -7.90 -19.41 -5.95
N VAL A 24 -6.75 -19.01 -5.40
CA VAL A 24 -6.55 -17.69 -4.79
C VAL A 24 -5.71 -16.73 -5.65
N CYS A 25 -5.12 -17.21 -6.74
CA CYS A 25 -4.23 -16.40 -7.56
C CYS A 25 -5.01 -15.60 -8.62
N PRO A 26 -5.13 -14.27 -8.49
CA PRO A 26 -5.93 -13.47 -9.42
C PRO A 26 -5.42 -13.56 -10.85
N THR A 27 -4.10 -13.63 -11.06
CA THR A 27 -3.54 -13.69 -12.41
C THR A 27 -3.86 -15.01 -13.09
N TYR A 28 -3.90 -16.11 -12.34
CA TYR A 28 -4.30 -17.42 -12.85
C TYR A 28 -5.80 -17.52 -13.11
N ILE A 29 -6.63 -16.96 -12.23
CA ILE A 29 -8.09 -16.96 -12.42
C ILE A 29 -8.46 -16.28 -13.74
N GLU A 30 -7.78 -15.18 -14.06
CA GLU A 30 -8.01 -14.44 -15.31
C GLU A 30 -7.42 -15.13 -16.55
N THR A 31 -6.23 -15.75 -16.47
CA THR A 31 -5.56 -16.31 -17.66
C THR A 31 -5.79 -17.80 -17.88
N ARG A 32 -6.07 -18.56 -16.81
CA ARG A 32 -6.05 -20.03 -16.76
C ARG A 32 -4.73 -20.66 -17.23
N ASP A 33 -3.68 -19.86 -17.28
CA ASP A 33 -2.33 -20.29 -17.64
C ASP A 33 -1.56 -20.73 -16.39
N GLU A 34 -1.24 -22.01 -16.30
CA GLU A 34 -0.51 -22.60 -15.17
C GLU A 34 0.83 -21.90 -14.91
N SER A 35 1.50 -21.39 -15.95
CA SER A 35 2.76 -20.67 -15.79
C SER A 35 2.59 -19.28 -15.13
N MET A 36 1.35 -18.81 -14.99
CA MET A 36 0.97 -17.56 -14.36
C MET A 36 0.49 -17.70 -12.90
N VAL A 37 0.41 -18.93 -12.36
CA VAL A 37 0.17 -19.14 -10.93
C VAL A 37 1.48 -19.21 -10.15
N ALA A 38 1.43 -19.05 -8.82
CA ALA A 38 2.60 -19.14 -7.93
C ALA A 38 3.45 -20.39 -8.17
N ARG A 39 2.86 -21.60 -8.14
CA ARG A 39 3.64 -22.84 -8.33
C ARG A 39 4.32 -22.91 -9.70
N GLY A 40 3.66 -22.46 -10.77
CA GLY A 40 4.25 -22.42 -12.10
C GLY A 40 5.40 -21.43 -12.18
N ARG A 41 5.23 -20.22 -11.63
CA ARG A 41 6.32 -19.22 -11.55
C ARG A 41 7.50 -19.72 -10.74
N LEU A 42 7.25 -20.39 -9.61
CA LEU A 42 8.30 -20.99 -8.78
C LEU A 42 8.99 -22.13 -9.52
N ALA A 43 8.27 -23.02 -10.21
CA ALA A 43 8.89 -24.10 -10.99
C ALA A 43 9.79 -23.55 -12.12
N LEU A 44 9.37 -22.48 -12.80
CA LEU A 44 10.20 -21.83 -13.81
C LEU A 44 11.42 -21.15 -13.20
N SER A 45 11.27 -20.56 -12.02
CA SER A 45 12.37 -19.87 -11.31
C SER A 45 13.35 -20.87 -10.70
N GLU A 46 12.87 -22.00 -10.18
CA GLU A 46 13.66 -23.15 -9.73
C GLU A 46 14.50 -23.71 -10.88
N ALA A 47 13.94 -23.83 -12.10
CA ALA A 47 14.70 -24.23 -13.28
C ALA A 47 15.83 -23.24 -13.62
N VAL A 48 15.67 -21.94 -13.31
CA VAL A 48 16.75 -20.96 -13.45
C VAL A 48 17.83 -21.14 -12.38
N VAL A 49 17.43 -21.37 -11.13
CA VAL A 49 18.35 -21.65 -10.02
C VAL A 49 19.21 -22.89 -10.32
N GLU A 50 18.61 -23.93 -10.92
CA GLU A 50 19.30 -25.17 -11.28
C GLU A 50 20.10 -25.10 -12.58
N GLY A 51 20.10 -23.96 -13.28
CA GLY A 51 20.80 -23.80 -14.55
C GLY A 51 20.16 -24.52 -15.74
N ARG A 52 18.95 -25.06 -15.57
CA ARG A 52 18.17 -25.69 -16.65
C ARG A 52 17.49 -24.66 -17.57
N LEU A 53 17.31 -23.44 -17.08
CA LEU A 53 16.68 -22.33 -17.81
C LEU A 53 17.49 -21.04 -17.59
N GLY A 54 17.60 -20.20 -18.62
CA GLY A 54 18.14 -18.84 -18.46
C GLY A 54 17.06 -17.84 -18.03
N LEU A 55 17.45 -16.58 -17.74
CA LEU A 55 16.48 -15.48 -17.54
C LEU A 55 15.85 -15.05 -18.87
N THR A 56 14.92 -15.85 -19.38
CA THR A 56 14.20 -15.60 -20.64
C THR A 56 13.12 -14.54 -20.51
N ASP A 57 12.75 -13.91 -21.63
CA ASP A 57 11.68 -12.90 -21.66
C ASP A 57 10.33 -13.48 -21.25
N GLY A 58 10.06 -14.74 -21.60
CA GLY A 58 8.86 -15.46 -21.17
C GLY A 58 8.77 -15.64 -19.66
N LEU A 59 9.87 -15.98 -18.98
CA LEU A 59 9.91 -16.05 -17.51
C LEU A 59 9.68 -14.66 -16.90
N MET A 60 10.39 -13.65 -17.41
CA MET A 60 10.32 -12.29 -16.88
C MET A 60 8.91 -11.72 -16.99
N GLU A 61 8.21 -11.96 -18.09
CA GLU A 61 6.82 -11.56 -18.25
C GLU A 61 5.92 -12.19 -17.18
N ARG A 62 6.04 -13.51 -16.97
CA ARG A 62 5.25 -14.26 -15.98
C ARG A 62 5.49 -13.78 -14.57
N VAL A 63 6.76 -13.59 -14.20
CA VAL A 63 7.16 -13.08 -12.88
C VAL A 63 6.72 -11.64 -12.70
N SER A 64 6.88 -10.77 -13.71
CA SER A 64 6.48 -9.35 -13.66
C SER A 64 4.98 -9.17 -13.55
N LYS A 65 4.19 -10.10 -14.09
CA LYS A 65 2.74 -10.10 -13.96
C LYS A 65 2.23 -10.61 -12.60
N CYS A 66 3.08 -10.93 -11.63
CA CYS A 66 2.64 -11.20 -10.25
C CYS A 66 2.33 -9.90 -9.50
N LEU A 67 1.16 -9.80 -8.86
CA LEU A 67 0.73 -8.60 -8.11
C LEU A 67 1.44 -8.42 -6.75
N SER A 68 2.21 -9.39 -6.29
CA SER A 68 2.78 -9.45 -4.92
C SER A 68 1.72 -9.44 -3.80
N CYS A 69 0.50 -9.93 -4.06
CA CYS A 69 -0.63 -9.84 -3.12
C CYS A 69 -0.62 -10.86 -1.95
N MET A 70 0.40 -11.72 -1.86
CA MET A 70 0.59 -12.71 -0.77
C MET A 70 -0.50 -13.79 -0.61
N ALA A 71 -1.57 -13.79 -1.42
CA ALA A 71 -2.65 -14.77 -1.30
C ALA A 71 -2.17 -16.23 -1.43
N CYS A 72 -1.23 -16.46 -2.34
CA CYS A 72 -0.60 -17.77 -2.51
C CYS A 72 0.31 -18.17 -1.34
N SER A 73 1.00 -17.22 -0.69
CA SER A 73 1.81 -17.48 0.51
C SER A 73 0.91 -17.86 1.69
N GLU A 74 -0.19 -17.13 1.89
CA GLU A 74 -1.20 -17.42 2.93
C GLU A 74 -1.84 -18.81 2.75
N SER A 75 -2.13 -19.20 1.51
CA SER A 75 -2.75 -20.50 1.19
C SER A 75 -1.75 -21.66 1.09
N CYS A 76 -0.45 -21.42 1.34
CA CYS A 76 0.59 -22.43 1.16
C CYS A 76 0.67 -23.37 2.37
N PRO A 77 0.40 -24.69 2.23
CA PRO A 77 0.44 -25.61 3.36
C PRO A 77 1.84 -25.85 3.93
N THR A 78 2.89 -25.62 3.12
CA THR A 78 4.29 -25.78 3.53
C THR A 78 4.94 -24.45 3.95
N GLY A 79 4.20 -23.34 3.93
CA GLY A 79 4.67 -22.03 4.36
C GLY A 79 5.69 -21.36 3.44
N VAL A 80 5.61 -21.61 2.12
CA VAL A 80 6.49 -20.95 1.14
C VAL A 80 6.14 -19.47 1.01
N ASP A 81 7.12 -18.59 1.23
CA ASP A 81 6.98 -17.17 0.94
C ASP A 81 7.23 -16.89 -0.55
N VAL A 82 6.17 -17.04 -1.34
CA VAL A 82 6.19 -16.85 -2.79
C VAL A 82 6.59 -15.41 -3.17
N VAL A 83 6.18 -14.40 -2.40
CA VAL A 83 6.46 -13.00 -2.75
C VAL A 83 7.95 -12.70 -2.57
N LYS A 84 8.57 -13.21 -1.50
CA LYS A 84 10.03 -13.14 -1.30
C LYS A 84 10.79 -13.77 -2.45
N LEU A 85 10.44 -14.99 -2.83
CA LEU A 85 11.09 -15.73 -3.93
C LEU A 85 10.95 -15.02 -5.28
N LEU A 86 9.73 -14.61 -5.65
CA LEU A 86 9.51 -13.90 -6.92
C LEU A 86 10.17 -12.51 -6.93
N THR A 87 10.29 -11.85 -5.78
CA THR A 87 11.03 -10.59 -5.68
C THR A 87 12.53 -10.81 -5.84
N ALA A 88 13.09 -11.90 -5.31
CA ALA A 88 14.49 -12.28 -5.55
C ALA A 88 14.76 -12.51 -7.04
N VAL A 89 13.85 -13.20 -7.74
CA VAL A 89 13.94 -13.40 -9.21
C VAL A 89 13.90 -12.07 -9.95
N ARG A 90 13.00 -11.15 -9.59
CA ARG A 90 12.98 -9.80 -10.17
C ARG A 90 14.28 -9.04 -9.91
N SER A 91 14.84 -9.18 -8.71
CA SER A 91 16.11 -8.55 -8.36
C SER A 91 17.25 -9.07 -9.22
N GLN A 92 17.33 -10.39 -9.43
CA GLN A 92 18.33 -10.98 -10.31
C GLN A 92 18.19 -10.49 -11.75
N VAL A 93 16.95 -10.36 -12.24
CA VAL A 93 16.67 -9.80 -13.58
C VAL A 93 17.16 -8.36 -13.68
N VAL A 94 16.94 -7.53 -12.67
CA VAL A 94 17.40 -6.13 -12.66
C VAL A 94 18.92 -6.04 -12.58
N GLU A 95 19.60 -6.97 -11.92
CA GLU A 95 21.06 -7.01 -11.89
C GLU A 95 21.67 -7.42 -13.25
N ASP A 96 21.04 -8.36 -13.93
CA ASP A 96 21.51 -8.89 -15.22
C ASP A 96 21.19 -7.95 -16.40
N LYS A 97 19.93 -7.50 -16.50
CA LYS A 97 19.42 -6.73 -17.65
C LYS A 97 19.22 -5.25 -17.38
N GLY A 98 19.28 -4.83 -16.12
CA GLY A 98 18.95 -3.46 -15.71
C GLY A 98 17.45 -3.18 -15.65
N LEU A 99 17.12 -1.94 -15.27
CA LEU A 99 15.76 -1.41 -15.35
C LEU A 99 15.52 -0.80 -16.73
N ASP A 100 14.27 -0.86 -17.20
CA ASP A 100 13.86 -0.06 -18.37
C ASP A 100 14.09 1.44 -18.10
N PRO A 101 14.35 2.26 -19.13
CA PRO A 101 14.76 3.66 -18.95
C PRO A 101 13.81 4.50 -18.11
N ILE A 102 12.50 4.30 -18.27
CA ILE A 102 11.47 5.04 -17.54
C ILE A 102 11.51 4.65 -16.05
N SER A 103 11.49 3.35 -15.77
CA SER A 103 11.57 2.83 -14.41
C SER A 103 12.87 3.23 -13.73
N LYS A 104 13.99 3.25 -14.46
CA LYS A 104 15.29 3.71 -13.95
C LYS A 104 15.22 5.16 -13.47
N VAL A 105 14.64 6.07 -14.26
CA VAL A 105 14.48 7.49 -13.87
C VAL A 105 13.51 7.62 -12.69
N VAL A 106 12.36 6.96 -12.75
CA VAL A 106 11.33 7.05 -11.70
C VAL A 106 11.87 6.54 -10.35
N LEU A 107 12.47 5.35 -10.33
CA LEU A 107 12.96 4.71 -9.11
C LEU A 107 14.24 5.38 -8.59
N ARG A 108 15.25 5.58 -9.45
CA ARG A 108 16.59 6.00 -9.00
C ARG A 108 16.79 7.51 -8.90
N VAL A 109 15.93 8.32 -9.53
CA VAL A 109 16.05 9.78 -9.54
C VAL A 109 14.87 10.44 -8.84
N ILE A 110 13.64 10.17 -9.30
CA ILE A 110 12.43 10.85 -8.79
C ILE A 110 12.11 10.40 -7.37
N LEU A 111 11.96 9.09 -7.15
CA LEU A 111 11.55 8.54 -5.85
C LEU A 111 12.53 8.80 -4.71
N LYS A 112 13.83 8.90 -5.01
CA LYS A 112 14.89 9.19 -4.02
C LYS A 112 14.92 10.65 -3.58
N ASN A 113 14.46 11.56 -4.42
CA ASN A 113 14.52 13.00 -4.19
C ASN A 113 13.13 13.59 -3.94
N ASN A 114 12.83 13.88 -2.68
CA ASN A 114 11.55 14.46 -2.28
C ASN A 114 11.19 15.74 -3.05
N ARG A 115 12.17 16.61 -3.39
CA ARG A 115 11.89 17.85 -4.14
C ARG A 115 11.45 17.53 -5.58
N LEU A 116 12.14 16.60 -6.23
CA LEU A 116 11.80 16.17 -7.58
C LEU A 116 10.47 15.40 -7.60
N LEU A 117 10.22 14.57 -6.58
CA LEU A 117 8.93 13.91 -6.40
C LEU A 117 7.79 14.93 -6.22
N SER A 118 7.96 15.97 -5.39
CA SER A 118 6.96 17.05 -5.27
C SER A 118 6.70 17.74 -6.61
N PHE A 119 7.78 18.06 -7.33
CA PHE A 119 7.72 18.80 -8.59
C PHE A 119 7.01 17.98 -9.67
N THR A 120 7.40 16.72 -9.85
CA THR A 120 6.77 15.79 -10.81
C THR A 120 5.32 15.51 -10.45
N ALA A 121 4.99 15.35 -9.17
CA ALA A 121 3.62 15.24 -8.71
C ALA A 121 2.80 16.50 -9.04
N LYS A 122 3.35 17.71 -8.86
CA LYS A 122 2.68 18.97 -9.23
C LYS A 122 2.39 19.05 -10.74
N LEU A 123 3.38 18.69 -11.57
CA LEU A 123 3.20 18.65 -13.02
C LEU A 123 2.14 17.62 -13.42
N MET A 124 2.15 16.44 -12.80
CA MET A 124 1.14 15.42 -13.02
C MET A 124 -0.26 15.88 -12.57
N GLY A 125 -0.37 16.62 -11.47
CA GLY A 125 -1.65 17.22 -11.06
C GLY A 125 -2.21 18.21 -12.08
N LEU A 126 -1.33 19.03 -12.68
CA LEU A 126 -1.73 19.97 -13.73
C LEU A 126 -2.15 19.23 -15.01
N SER A 127 -1.41 18.19 -15.41
CA SER A 127 -1.77 17.38 -16.58
C SER A 127 -3.06 16.60 -16.36
N VAL A 128 -3.33 16.10 -15.16
CA VAL A 128 -4.61 15.43 -14.80
C VAL A 128 -5.78 16.42 -14.85
N ARG A 129 -5.59 17.67 -14.42
CA ARG A 129 -6.63 18.70 -14.57
C ARG A 129 -6.96 18.94 -16.04
N LEU A 130 -5.95 19.15 -16.88
CA LEU A 130 -6.13 19.32 -18.32
C LEU A 130 -6.81 18.08 -18.94
N TYR A 131 -6.32 16.88 -18.60
CA TYR A 131 -6.91 15.61 -19.01
C TYR A 131 -8.40 15.52 -18.66
N ASN A 132 -8.79 15.92 -17.45
CA ASN A 132 -10.18 15.87 -17.01
C ASN A 132 -11.09 16.85 -17.77
N PHE A 133 -10.57 17.97 -18.25
CA PHE A 133 -11.34 18.94 -19.06
C PHE A 133 -11.61 18.49 -20.50
N LEU A 134 -10.79 17.61 -21.07
CA LEU A 134 -10.95 17.17 -22.47
C LEU A 134 -12.22 16.30 -22.67
N PRO A 135 -12.98 16.38 -23.76
CA PRO A 135 -14.11 15.46 -23.98
C PRO A 135 -13.66 13.99 -24.05
N SER A 136 -14.39 13.06 -23.44
CA SER A 136 -14.06 11.62 -23.49
C SER A 136 -14.77 10.85 -24.59
N ASP A 137 -15.69 11.49 -25.30
CA ASP A 137 -16.55 10.94 -26.34
C ASP A 137 -16.05 11.27 -27.77
N GLY A 138 -16.69 10.66 -28.76
CA GLY A 138 -16.39 10.89 -30.18
C GLY A 138 -14.94 10.56 -30.58
N ILE A 139 -14.38 11.36 -31.49
CA ILE A 139 -13.01 11.20 -32.00
C ILE A 139 -11.96 11.47 -30.91
N PHE A 140 -12.26 12.36 -29.97
CA PHE A 140 -11.38 12.73 -28.87
C PHE A 140 -11.18 11.57 -27.89
N GLY A 141 -12.22 10.78 -27.62
CA GLY A 141 -12.13 9.56 -26.80
C GLY A 141 -11.19 8.48 -27.36
N ARG A 142 -10.88 8.50 -28.66
CA ARG A 142 -9.95 7.56 -29.32
C ARG A 142 -8.49 8.03 -29.33
N ILE A 143 -8.27 9.33 -29.21
CA ILE A 143 -6.94 9.95 -29.32
C ILE A 143 -6.33 10.20 -27.94
N ILE A 144 -7.17 10.40 -26.91
CA ILE A 144 -6.71 10.70 -25.56
C ILE A 144 -6.11 9.44 -24.88
N PRO A 145 -4.83 9.46 -24.45
CA PRO A 145 -4.23 8.39 -23.67
C PRO A 145 -5.02 8.10 -22.39
N PHE A 146 -5.14 6.83 -22.00
CA PHE A 146 -5.89 6.39 -20.80
C PHE A 146 -7.42 6.51 -20.88
N THR A 147 -7.98 6.82 -22.06
CA THR A 147 -9.42 6.68 -22.34
C THR A 147 -9.67 5.37 -23.07
N LYS A 148 -10.69 4.61 -22.66
CA LYS A 148 -11.09 3.35 -23.31
C LYS A 148 -12.60 3.27 -23.35
N ASN A 149 -13.17 3.03 -24.53
CA ASN A 149 -14.61 2.97 -24.78
C ASN A 149 -15.36 4.20 -24.25
N GLY A 150 -14.81 5.40 -24.45
CA GLY A 150 -15.42 6.65 -23.99
C GLY A 150 -15.30 6.93 -22.50
N ILE A 151 -14.72 6.01 -21.72
CA ILE A 151 -14.53 6.14 -20.27
C ILE A 151 -13.08 6.53 -19.99
N LYS A 152 -12.90 7.65 -19.28
CA LYS A 152 -11.59 8.09 -18.80
C LYS A 152 -11.13 7.26 -17.60
N ARG A 153 -9.82 7.04 -17.51
CA ARG A 153 -9.18 6.52 -16.30
C ARG A 153 -9.29 7.57 -15.19
N VAL A 154 -9.65 7.14 -13.98
CA VAL A 154 -9.59 8.03 -12.81
C VAL A 154 -8.16 8.07 -12.30
N ILE A 155 -7.54 9.23 -12.40
CA ILE A 155 -6.19 9.49 -11.89
C ILE A 155 -6.32 10.40 -10.67
N PRO A 156 -5.72 10.03 -9.52
CA PRO A 156 -5.84 10.83 -8.33
C PRO A 156 -5.17 12.20 -8.51
N PRO A 157 -5.68 13.25 -7.85
CA PRO A 157 -5.15 14.59 -7.99
C PRO A 157 -3.81 14.70 -7.24
N PHE A 158 -2.70 14.62 -7.97
CA PHE A 158 -1.37 14.85 -7.40
C PHE A 158 -1.19 16.35 -7.09
N GLY A 159 -1.32 16.73 -5.81
CA GLY A 159 -1.34 18.14 -5.42
C GLY A 159 0.05 18.81 -5.38
N GLY A 160 1.13 18.03 -5.38
CA GLY A 160 2.53 18.49 -5.28
C GLY A 160 2.90 19.20 -3.96
N ARG A 161 1.90 19.56 -3.14
CA ARG A 161 2.06 20.08 -1.78
C ARG A 161 2.09 18.90 -0.81
N HIS A 162 2.94 18.99 0.19
CA HIS A 162 3.02 17.99 1.26
C HIS A 162 2.18 18.43 2.45
N LEU A 163 1.36 17.54 3.00
CA LEU A 163 0.62 17.77 4.24
C LEU A 163 1.58 18.14 5.37
N ARG A 164 2.65 17.36 5.54
CA ARG A 164 3.62 17.55 6.63
C ARG A 164 4.38 18.88 6.56
N LYS A 165 4.60 19.46 5.36
CA LYS A 165 5.27 20.76 5.21
C LYS A 165 4.38 21.94 5.58
N GLY A 166 3.06 21.75 5.60
CA GLY A 166 2.10 22.77 6.01
C GLY A 166 1.80 22.74 7.51
N LEU A 167 2.48 21.90 8.29
CA LEU A 167 2.25 21.70 9.72
C LEU A 167 3.58 21.73 10.48
N PRO A 168 3.57 22.09 11.78
CA PRO A 168 4.73 21.93 12.65
C PRO A 168 5.23 20.47 12.66
N GLU A 169 6.53 20.26 12.79
CA GLU A 169 7.11 18.91 12.92
C GLU A 169 6.63 18.20 14.18
N VAL A 170 6.38 18.93 15.28
CA VAL A 170 5.79 18.38 16.49
C VAL A 170 4.44 19.03 16.75
N LEU A 171 3.38 18.23 16.68
CA LEU A 171 2.03 18.61 17.05
C LEU A 171 1.79 18.28 18.51
N LYS A 172 1.90 19.31 19.35
CA LYS A 172 1.72 19.19 20.80
C LYS A 172 0.25 19.03 21.19
N VAL A 173 0.05 18.41 22.35
CA VAL A 173 -1.22 18.32 23.09
C VAL A 173 -0.93 18.67 24.56
N GLU A 174 -1.93 19.12 25.32
CA GLU A 174 -1.70 19.64 26.69
C GLU A 174 -1.21 18.58 27.68
N LYS A 175 -1.78 17.37 27.63
CA LYS A 175 -1.49 16.27 28.56
C LYS A 175 -1.14 15.00 27.77
N PRO A 176 0.05 14.94 27.15
CA PRO A 176 0.39 13.84 26.27
C PRO A 176 0.53 12.53 27.05
N LYS A 177 -0.20 11.49 26.61
CA LYS A 177 -0.12 10.13 27.17
C LYS A 177 0.96 9.28 26.50
N MET A 178 1.30 9.62 25.27
CA MET A 178 2.18 8.89 24.38
C MET A 178 2.73 9.85 23.33
N ARG A 179 3.87 9.50 22.72
CA ARG A 179 4.37 10.17 21.52
C ARG A 179 4.54 9.19 20.38
N VAL A 180 4.02 9.54 19.21
CA VAL A 180 4.14 8.72 18.00
C VAL A 180 4.79 9.48 16.85
N ALA A 181 5.52 8.80 15.99
CA ALA A 181 5.88 9.32 14.68
C ALA A 181 4.82 8.92 13.66
N PHE A 182 4.23 9.88 12.96
CA PHE A 182 3.31 9.59 11.87
C PHE A 182 4.08 9.53 10.53
N TYR A 183 4.32 8.31 10.07
CA TYR A 183 4.83 8.04 8.73
C TYR A 183 3.69 8.12 7.71
N THR A 184 3.57 9.30 7.09
CA THR A 184 2.54 9.60 6.10
C THR A 184 2.77 8.86 4.78
N GLY A 185 4.03 8.56 4.45
CA GLY A 185 4.39 8.04 3.14
C GLY A 185 4.09 9.05 2.01
N CYS A 186 4.21 8.64 0.75
CA CYS A 186 4.07 9.56 -0.38
C CYS A 186 2.60 9.91 -0.71
N MET A 187 1.70 8.92 -0.69
CA MET A 187 0.33 9.11 -1.16
C MET A 187 -0.53 9.89 -0.18
N THR A 188 -0.50 9.56 1.12
CA THR A 188 -1.25 10.33 2.13
C THR A 188 -0.73 11.76 2.25
N ASP A 189 0.56 11.98 2.05
CA ASP A 189 1.18 13.30 2.18
C ASP A 189 0.88 14.23 1.00
N MET A 190 0.74 13.72 -0.22
CA MET A 190 0.60 14.55 -1.44
C MET A 190 -0.74 14.40 -2.17
N VAL A 191 -1.50 13.33 -1.91
CA VAL A 191 -2.71 12.98 -2.64
C VAL A 191 -3.92 12.93 -1.68
N TYR A 192 -3.89 12.02 -0.71
CA TYR A 192 -4.99 11.77 0.23
C TYR A 192 -4.74 12.51 1.55
N GLN A 193 -4.56 13.83 1.48
CA GLN A 193 -4.20 14.62 2.67
C GLN A 193 -5.32 14.74 3.70
N ASP A 194 -6.56 14.60 3.26
CA ASP A 194 -7.75 14.46 4.10
C ASP A 194 -7.64 13.24 5.04
N VAL A 195 -7.17 12.10 4.55
CA VAL A 195 -6.85 10.92 5.37
C VAL A 195 -5.81 11.29 6.43
N GLY A 196 -4.72 11.96 6.04
CA GLY A 196 -3.68 12.38 6.97
C GLY A 196 -4.17 13.38 8.04
N ARG A 197 -5.04 14.32 7.67
CA ARG A 197 -5.68 15.25 8.61
C ARG A 197 -6.63 14.52 9.56
N GLY A 198 -7.40 13.55 9.06
CA GLY A 198 -8.26 12.69 9.88
C GLY A 198 -7.47 11.93 10.94
N ILE A 199 -6.33 11.34 10.56
CA ILE A 199 -5.43 10.64 11.49
C ILE A 199 -4.89 11.58 12.56
N ILE A 200 -4.45 12.79 12.18
CA ILE A 200 -3.97 13.80 13.13
C ILE A 200 -5.09 14.17 14.12
N SER A 201 -6.32 14.36 13.64
CA SER A 201 -7.48 14.65 14.49
C SER A 201 -7.75 13.53 15.49
N VAL A 202 -7.78 12.28 15.02
CA VAL A 202 -7.99 11.08 15.85
C VAL A 202 -6.91 10.95 16.93
N LEU A 203 -5.63 11.07 16.56
CA LEU A 203 -4.51 10.98 17.50
C LEU A 203 -4.54 12.12 18.54
N LYS A 204 -4.90 13.34 18.15
CA LYS A 204 -5.06 14.45 19.10
C LYS A 204 -6.19 14.22 20.09
N LYS A 205 -7.33 13.64 19.66
CA LYS A 205 -8.44 13.27 20.56
C LYS A 205 -8.02 12.23 21.61
N LEU A 206 -7.05 11.38 21.28
CA LEU A 206 -6.44 10.43 22.23
C LEU A 206 -5.40 11.07 23.17
N ASN A 207 -5.17 12.38 23.09
CA ASN A 207 -4.10 13.10 23.79
C ASN A 207 -2.71 12.50 23.51
N ILE A 208 -2.42 12.26 22.23
CA ILE A 208 -1.12 11.76 21.76
C ILE A 208 -0.34 12.90 21.12
N GLU A 209 0.92 13.07 21.52
CA GLU A 209 1.86 13.97 20.83
C GLU A 209 2.30 13.33 19.51
N ILE A 210 2.26 14.09 18.42
CA ILE A 210 2.54 13.57 17.08
C ILE A 210 3.80 14.24 16.54
N VAL A 211 4.78 13.45 16.17
CA VAL A 211 5.89 13.89 15.33
C VAL A 211 5.55 13.60 13.88
N LEU A 212 5.67 14.60 13.02
CA LEU A 212 5.57 14.50 11.56
C LEU A 212 6.97 14.61 10.97
N PRO A 213 7.71 13.50 10.78
CA PRO A 213 9.11 13.57 10.40
C PRO A 213 9.27 14.24 9.04
N GLN A 214 9.97 15.38 8.99
CA GLN A 214 10.10 16.18 7.76
C GLN A 214 11.09 15.55 6.75
N GLY A 215 11.98 14.69 7.23
CA GLY A 215 12.94 14.00 6.38
C GLY A 215 12.38 12.77 5.65
N GLN A 216 11.19 12.27 6.02
CA GLN A 216 10.70 10.97 5.53
C GLN A 216 10.65 10.91 4.00
N ALA A 217 11.11 9.80 3.44
CA ALA A 217 11.14 9.49 2.02
C ALA A 217 10.09 8.40 1.70
N CYS A 218 9.98 8.02 0.41
CA CYS A 218 9.17 6.86 0.03
C CYS A 218 9.62 5.61 0.80
N CYS A 219 8.67 4.70 1.09
CA CYS A 219 8.95 3.47 1.82
C CYS A 219 9.83 2.48 1.03
N GLY A 220 9.96 2.68 -0.28
CA GLY A 220 10.77 1.83 -1.16
C GLY A 220 10.01 0.69 -1.83
N ALA A 221 8.70 0.53 -1.56
CA ALA A 221 7.91 -0.57 -2.14
C ALA A 221 7.97 -0.66 -3.67
N PRO A 222 7.85 0.43 -4.46
CA PRO A 222 7.96 0.32 -5.92
C PRO A 222 9.32 -0.23 -6.37
N ALA A 223 10.41 0.21 -5.72
CA ALA A 223 11.75 -0.28 -6.03
C ALA A 223 11.92 -1.75 -5.65
N TYR A 224 11.52 -2.12 -4.44
CA TYR A 224 11.62 -3.50 -3.94
C TYR A 224 10.86 -4.48 -4.82
N TYR A 225 9.56 -4.25 -5.06
CA TYR A 225 8.73 -5.17 -5.82
C TYR A 225 9.05 -5.20 -7.32
N MET A 226 9.75 -4.20 -7.85
CA MET A 226 10.27 -4.22 -9.23
C MET A 226 11.67 -4.83 -9.35
N GLY A 227 12.30 -5.22 -8.24
CA GLY A 227 13.64 -5.82 -8.23
C GLY A 227 14.80 -4.83 -8.09
N ASP A 228 14.56 -3.51 -7.97
CA ASP A 228 15.64 -2.54 -7.72
C ASP A 228 16.03 -2.50 -6.24
N ARG A 229 16.61 -3.61 -5.77
CA ARG A 229 16.98 -3.84 -4.36
C ARG A 229 17.88 -2.74 -3.79
N ARG A 230 18.81 -2.22 -4.60
CA ARG A 230 19.72 -1.14 -4.20
C ARG A 230 18.95 0.13 -3.77
N THR A 231 18.03 0.58 -4.62
CA THR A 231 17.18 1.75 -4.32
C THR A 231 16.27 1.50 -3.11
N ALA A 232 15.73 0.29 -2.96
CA ALA A 232 14.92 -0.07 -1.80
C ALA A 232 15.71 0.04 -0.48
N ILE A 233 16.95 -0.49 -0.46
CA ILE A 233 17.87 -0.40 0.69
C ILE A 233 18.19 1.06 1.03
N GLU A 234 18.53 1.88 0.04
CA GLU A 234 18.86 3.29 0.26
C GLU A 234 17.69 4.09 0.85
N LEU A 235 16.47 3.88 0.34
CA LEU A 235 15.26 4.51 0.87
C LEU A 235 14.95 4.04 2.30
N ALA A 236 15.16 2.75 2.59
CA ALA A 236 14.99 2.21 3.93
C ALA A 236 15.98 2.82 4.93
N LYS A 237 17.27 2.88 4.59
CA LYS A 237 18.30 3.55 5.42
C LYS A 237 17.94 5.00 5.70
N LYS A 238 17.56 5.76 4.67
CA LYS A 238 17.14 7.15 4.83
C LYS A 238 15.97 7.32 5.79
N ASN A 239 14.97 6.45 5.75
CA ASN A 239 13.84 6.52 6.67
C ASN A 239 14.24 6.16 8.11
N ILE A 240 15.11 5.15 8.29
CA ILE A 240 15.68 4.79 9.60
C ILE A 240 16.45 5.98 10.20
N ASP A 241 17.31 6.63 9.41
CA ASP A 241 18.07 7.81 9.85
C ASP A 241 17.14 8.93 10.31
N VAL A 242 16.04 9.16 9.57
CA VAL A 242 15.02 10.15 9.93
C VAL A 242 14.31 9.81 11.24
N PHE A 243 14.03 8.52 11.50
CA PHE A 243 13.45 8.10 12.78
C PHE A 243 14.44 8.25 13.95
N LYS A 244 15.73 8.02 13.71
CA LYS A 244 16.78 8.22 14.72
C LYS A 244 17.01 9.69 15.04
N SER A 245 16.84 10.56 14.05
CA SER A 245 17.01 12.01 14.21
C SER A 245 15.75 12.73 14.68
N LEU A 246 14.75 12.02 15.23
CA LEU A 246 13.54 12.66 15.71
C LEU A 246 13.84 13.59 16.90
N PRO A 247 13.12 14.72 17.03
CA PRO A 247 13.34 15.65 18.13
C PRO A 247 13.28 14.97 19.51
N PRO A 248 14.00 15.46 20.53
CA PRO A 248 13.97 14.88 21.87
C PRO A 248 12.54 14.78 22.47
N LEU A 249 12.37 13.85 23.40
CA LEU A 249 11.13 13.68 24.17
C LEU A 249 10.84 14.93 25.03
N PHE A 250 9.56 15.26 25.17
CA PHE A 250 9.12 16.29 26.10
C PHE A 250 9.42 15.87 27.54
N PRO A 251 9.75 16.79 28.47
CA PRO A 251 10.09 16.43 29.85
C PRO A 251 9.03 15.57 30.56
N SER A 252 7.74 15.82 30.35
CA SER A 252 6.65 15.02 30.93
C SER A 252 6.51 13.60 30.35
N LEU A 253 7.17 13.33 29.22
CA LEU A 253 7.23 12.02 28.56
C LEU A 253 8.60 11.34 28.76
N GLN A 254 9.56 12.00 29.43
CA GLN A 254 10.82 11.37 29.77
C GLN A 254 10.55 10.20 30.73
N ARG A 255 10.81 8.99 30.26
CA ARG A 255 10.65 7.78 31.07
C ARG A 255 11.62 7.84 32.25
N ARG A 256 11.10 7.92 33.47
CA ARG A 256 11.85 7.61 34.70
C ARG A 256 12.11 6.10 34.74
N GLY A 257 13.19 5.66 34.10
CA GLY A 257 13.68 4.29 34.15
C GLY A 257 13.46 3.46 32.87
N GLY A 258 14.58 3.01 32.29
CA GLY A 258 14.72 1.66 31.73
C GLY A 258 14.04 1.34 30.40
N GLY A 259 14.58 1.83 29.29
CA GLY A 259 14.37 1.23 27.97
C GLY A 259 15.32 1.81 26.93
N ARG A 260 16.26 1.00 26.41
CA ARG A 260 17.26 1.34 25.36
C ARG A 260 16.64 1.56 23.97
N SER A 261 15.51 2.25 23.87
CA SER A 261 14.94 2.65 22.57
C SER A 261 15.83 3.74 21.99
N SER A 262 16.41 3.52 20.80
CA SER A 262 17.17 4.57 20.10
C SER A 262 16.24 5.64 19.53
N LEU A 263 14.95 5.31 19.35
CA LEU A 263 13.94 6.22 18.85
C LEU A 263 13.21 6.95 19.98
N ASN A 264 13.08 8.27 19.87
CA ASN A 264 12.36 9.15 20.80
C ASN A 264 10.83 9.09 20.61
N ILE A 265 10.26 7.90 20.50
CA ILE A 265 8.83 7.64 20.23
C ILE A 265 8.39 6.28 20.78
N ASP A 266 7.09 6.15 21.05
CA ASP A 266 6.45 4.91 21.47
C ASP A 266 6.05 4.02 20.29
N ALA A 267 5.57 4.63 19.20
CA ALA A 267 5.16 3.92 17.98
C ALA A 267 5.39 4.75 16.71
N ILE A 268 5.54 4.06 15.58
CA ILE A 268 5.51 4.61 14.23
C ILE A 268 4.15 4.26 13.63
N ILE A 269 3.29 5.27 13.47
CA ILE A 269 1.96 5.10 12.90
C ILE A 269 2.02 5.25 11.38
N THR A 270 1.36 4.36 10.66
CA THR A 270 1.11 4.51 9.23
C THR A 270 -0.31 4.10 8.87
N CYS A 271 -0.81 4.59 7.73
CA CYS A 271 -2.15 4.30 7.20
C CYS A 271 -2.12 3.69 5.79
N CYS A 272 -0.93 3.34 5.32
CA CYS A 272 -0.77 2.68 4.05
C CYS A 272 -0.36 1.24 4.31
N ALA A 273 -1.25 0.29 4.00
CA ALA A 273 -0.99 -1.13 4.10
C ALA A 273 0.40 -1.54 3.56
N THR A 274 0.75 -1.05 2.36
CA THR A 274 2.04 -1.34 1.72
C THR A 274 3.22 -0.73 2.47
N CYS A 275 3.09 0.52 2.95
CA CYS A 275 4.16 1.14 3.74
C CYS A 275 4.36 0.40 5.06
N GLY A 276 3.27 0.00 5.73
CA GLY A 276 3.34 -0.77 6.97
C GLY A 276 4.06 -2.10 6.79
N THR A 277 3.73 -2.88 5.75
CA THR A 277 4.48 -4.11 5.42
C THR A 277 5.94 -3.84 5.06
N MET A 278 6.24 -2.73 4.35
CA MET A 278 7.64 -2.38 4.09
C MET A 278 8.43 -2.15 5.38
N LEU A 279 7.87 -1.34 6.29
CA LEU A 279 8.51 -1.00 7.56
C LEU A 279 8.62 -2.20 8.51
N LYS A 280 7.58 -3.04 8.59
CA LYS A 280 7.52 -4.22 9.49
C LYS A 280 8.30 -5.41 8.97
N GLU A 281 8.06 -5.81 7.72
CA GLU A 281 8.55 -7.09 7.21
C GLU A 281 9.77 -6.89 6.31
N VAL A 282 9.72 -5.92 5.40
CA VAL A 282 10.76 -5.81 4.36
C VAL A 282 12.03 -5.13 4.86
N TYR A 283 11.93 -4.13 5.73
CA TYR A 283 13.10 -3.43 6.26
C TYR A 283 14.04 -4.38 7.01
N PRO A 284 13.57 -5.22 7.95
CA PRO A 284 14.41 -6.23 8.59
C PRO A 284 14.99 -7.30 7.65
N LEU A 285 14.35 -7.55 6.50
CA LEU A 285 14.90 -8.45 5.47
C LEU A 285 16.03 -7.78 4.66
N LEU A 286 16.02 -6.45 4.56
CA LEU A 286 16.97 -5.69 3.76
C LEU A 286 18.15 -5.14 4.58
N LEU A 287 17.96 -4.95 5.89
CA LEU A 287 18.84 -4.21 6.79
C LEU A 287 18.94 -4.88 8.17
N ASP A 288 19.75 -4.32 9.05
CA ASP A 288 20.17 -4.91 10.33
C ASP A 288 19.26 -4.53 11.53
N LYS A 289 19.84 -4.48 12.74
CA LYS A 289 19.16 -4.25 14.01
C LYS A 289 18.31 -2.98 14.03
N ASP A 290 18.75 -1.91 13.38
CA ASP A 290 18.00 -0.65 13.39
C ASP A 290 16.66 -0.77 12.65
N ALA A 291 16.62 -1.57 11.59
CA ALA A 291 15.40 -1.90 10.89
C ALA A 291 14.44 -2.72 11.75
N LYS A 292 14.97 -3.59 12.62
CA LYS A 292 14.16 -4.34 13.58
C LYS A 292 13.45 -3.41 14.58
N GLU A 293 14.15 -2.41 15.11
CA GLU A 293 13.50 -1.45 16.04
C GLU A 293 12.38 -0.66 15.36
N VAL A 294 12.58 -0.24 14.09
CA VAL A 294 11.52 0.39 13.29
C VAL A 294 10.34 -0.57 13.06
N SER A 295 10.62 -1.83 12.74
CA SER A 295 9.60 -2.86 12.57
C SER A 295 8.77 -3.06 13.84
N ASP A 296 9.44 -3.31 14.97
CA ASP A 296 8.80 -3.58 16.27
C ASP A 296 7.92 -2.40 16.73
N LYS A 297 8.28 -1.16 16.38
CA LYS A 297 7.51 0.06 16.72
C LYS A 297 6.45 0.42 15.68
N THR A 298 6.45 -0.17 14.48
CA THR A 298 5.49 0.17 13.44
C THR A 298 4.12 -0.40 13.78
N VAL A 299 3.09 0.43 13.74
CA VAL A 299 1.70 0.04 13.99
C VAL A 299 0.81 0.67 12.93
N ASP A 300 -0.09 -0.14 12.34
CA ASP A 300 -1.10 0.38 11.45
C ASP A 300 -2.16 1.15 12.25
N ILE A 301 -2.59 2.29 11.71
CA ILE A 301 -3.55 3.17 12.37
C ILE A 301 -4.87 2.46 12.72
N GLN A 302 -5.32 1.51 11.89
CA GLN A 302 -6.57 0.78 12.16
C GLN A 302 -6.45 -0.05 13.43
N LYS A 303 -5.37 -0.81 13.58
CA LYS A 303 -5.10 -1.57 14.80
C LYS A 303 -4.95 -0.63 16.01
N PHE A 304 -4.22 0.47 15.82
CA PHE A 304 -3.99 1.45 16.89
C PHE A 304 -5.28 2.09 17.42
N ILE A 305 -6.24 2.39 16.53
CA ILE A 305 -7.56 2.93 16.86
C ILE A 305 -8.44 1.85 17.50
N ALA A 306 -8.51 0.66 16.91
CA ALA A 306 -9.36 -0.43 17.38
C ALA A 306 -9.10 -0.78 18.85
N ASP A 307 -7.83 -0.81 19.24
CA ASP A 307 -7.39 -1.06 20.63
C ASP A 307 -7.77 0.05 21.63
N ARG A 308 -8.40 1.13 21.17
CA ARG A 308 -8.73 2.35 21.92
C ARG A 308 -10.12 2.90 21.59
N LEU A 309 -10.98 2.09 20.98
CA LEU A 309 -12.28 2.54 20.47
C LEU A 309 -13.17 3.10 21.57
N GLU A 310 -13.10 2.54 22.77
CA GLU A 310 -13.86 2.91 23.96
C GLU A 310 -13.61 4.34 24.46
N ILE A 311 -12.49 4.95 24.04
CA ILE A 311 -12.14 6.33 24.40
C ILE A 311 -12.96 7.34 23.56
N PHE A 312 -13.41 6.94 22.38
CA PHE A 312 -14.10 7.85 21.48
C PHE A 312 -15.59 7.99 21.82
N LYS A 313 -16.03 9.24 21.98
CA LYS A 313 -17.46 9.59 22.02
C LYS A 313 -17.95 9.87 20.60
N LEU A 314 -18.33 8.81 19.89
CA LEU A 314 -18.78 8.89 18.51
C LEU A 314 -20.20 9.46 18.41
N ARG A 315 -20.43 10.28 17.38
CA ARG A 315 -21.74 10.88 17.10
C ARG A 315 -22.25 10.43 15.74
N THR A 316 -23.55 10.51 15.53
CA THR A 316 -24.15 10.37 14.20
C THR A 316 -23.62 11.50 13.31
N PRO A 317 -22.87 11.21 12.24
CA PRO A 317 -22.26 12.24 11.44
C PRO A 317 -23.30 12.90 10.55
N HIS A 318 -23.15 14.21 10.33
CA HIS A 318 -24.06 14.99 9.48
C HIS A 318 -23.48 15.26 8.07
N SER A 319 -22.29 14.73 7.77
CA SER A 319 -21.60 14.98 6.50
C SER A 319 -22.13 14.10 5.36
N ALA A 320 -22.00 14.59 4.13
CA ALA A 320 -22.27 13.84 2.90
C ALA A 320 -21.35 12.61 2.70
N LEU A 321 -20.36 12.43 3.57
CA LEU A 321 -19.49 11.24 3.60
C LEU A 321 -20.17 10.06 4.28
N HIS A 322 -21.13 10.29 5.19
CA HIS A 322 -21.91 9.26 5.89
C HIS A 322 -23.30 9.04 5.28
N THR A 323 -23.60 9.77 4.21
CA THR A 323 -24.79 9.57 3.39
C THR A 323 -24.33 9.18 1.99
N PRO A 324 -24.39 7.87 1.64
CA PRO A 324 -25.38 6.93 2.17
C PRO A 324 -24.83 5.93 3.21
N LYS A 325 -25.75 5.22 3.90
CA LYS A 325 -25.52 4.52 5.17
C LYS A 325 -24.77 3.18 5.07
N ARG A 326 -24.78 2.51 3.90
CA ARG A 326 -24.27 1.14 3.77
C ARG A 326 -22.81 1.14 3.36
N VAL A 327 -21.96 0.62 4.24
CA VAL A 327 -20.50 0.59 4.06
C VAL A 327 -20.01 -0.85 3.98
N THR A 328 -19.24 -1.16 2.95
CA THR A 328 -18.47 -2.40 2.84
C THR A 328 -16.98 -2.14 3.00
N TYR A 329 -16.20 -3.18 3.25
CA TYR A 329 -14.74 -3.11 3.32
C TYR A 329 -14.05 -3.88 2.19
N HIS A 330 -12.93 -3.35 1.70
CA HIS A 330 -11.96 -4.09 0.89
C HIS A 330 -10.67 -4.26 1.69
N ASP A 331 -10.31 -5.50 1.99
CA ASP A 331 -9.05 -5.82 2.67
C ASP A 331 -7.84 -5.60 1.75
N PRO A 332 -6.99 -4.60 2.05
CA PRO A 332 -5.72 -4.46 1.35
C PRO A 332 -4.85 -5.69 1.61
N CYS A 333 -4.26 -6.25 0.56
CA CYS A 333 -3.48 -7.48 0.66
C CYS A 333 -2.35 -7.39 1.69
N HIS A 334 -1.60 -6.28 1.67
CA HIS A 334 -0.51 -6.02 2.60
C HIS A 334 -0.98 -5.74 4.04
N LEU A 335 -2.23 -5.31 4.26
CA LEU A 335 -2.74 -5.08 5.60
C LEU A 335 -3.15 -6.40 6.27
N LYS A 336 -3.99 -7.19 5.58
CA LYS A 336 -4.44 -8.50 6.05
C LYS A 336 -3.28 -9.49 6.13
N ARG A 337 -2.59 -9.74 5.01
CA ARG A 337 -1.60 -10.82 4.88
C ARG A 337 -0.20 -10.39 5.30
N GLY A 338 0.14 -9.12 5.06
CA GLY A 338 1.46 -8.59 5.35
C GLY A 338 1.59 -7.98 6.75
N GLN A 339 0.51 -7.60 7.41
CA GLN A 339 0.55 -7.02 8.77
C GLN A 339 -0.36 -7.73 9.77
N GLY A 340 -1.16 -8.72 9.34
CA GLY A 340 -2.08 -9.45 10.21
C GLY A 340 -3.29 -8.65 10.70
N VAL A 341 -3.57 -7.48 10.13
CA VAL A 341 -4.66 -6.61 10.57
C VAL A 341 -5.92 -6.96 9.77
N VAL A 342 -6.91 -7.58 10.44
CA VAL A 342 -8.12 -8.14 9.80
C VAL A 342 -9.42 -7.57 10.39
N SER A 343 -9.61 -7.68 11.70
CA SER A 343 -10.87 -7.28 12.35
C SER A 343 -10.96 -5.78 12.63
N ALA A 344 -9.82 -5.13 12.91
CA ALA A 344 -9.76 -3.73 13.34
C ALA A 344 -10.53 -2.74 12.43
N PRO A 345 -10.41 -2.76 11.08
CA PRO A 345 -11.20 -1.88 10.23
C PRO A 345 -12.70 -2.10 10.39
N ARG A 346 -13.13 -3.35 10.54
CA ARG A 346 -14.55 -3.73 10.70
C ARG A 346 -15.09 -3.28 12.05
N GLU A 347 -14.31 -3.43 13.12
CA GLU A 347 -14.65 -2.95 14.47
C GLU A 347 -14.87 -1.43 14.46
N ILE A 348 -13.96 -0.68 13.81
CA ILE A 348 -14.08 0.77 13.67
C ILE A 348 -15.33 1.13 12.89
N LEU A 349 -15.57 0.54 11.72
CA LEU A 349 -16.75 0.84 10.90
C LEU A 349 -18.06 0.55 11.62
N LYS A 350 -18.14 -0.58 12.35
CA LYS A 350 -19.33 -0.97 13.13
C LYS A 350 -19.55 -0.09 14.36
N SER A 351 -18.52 0.55 14.89
CA SER A 351 -18.62 1.43 16.05
C SER A 351 -19.25 2.79 15.73
N ILE A 352 -19.25 3.21 14.45
CA ILE A 352 -19.70 4.52 14.03
C ILE A 352 -21.25 4.56 13.96
N PRO A 353 -21.92 5.43 14.73
CA PRO A 353 -23.37 5.56 14.68
C PRO A 353 -23.86 5.99 13.29
N GLY A 354 -24.91 5.33 12.80
CA GLY A 354 -25.52 5.63 11.50
C GLY A 354 -24.89 4.91 10.29
N ILE A 355 -23.78 4.18 10.48
CA ILE A 355 -23.24 3.26 9.48
C ILE A 355 -23.90 1.88 9.62
N GLU A 356 -24.41 1.36 8.51
CA GLU A 356 -24.78 -0.05 8.35
C GLU A 356 -23.61 -0.78 7.66
N TYR A 357 -22.87 -1.57 8.41
CA TYR A 357 -21.77 -2.34 7.84
C TYR A 357 -22.28 -3.62 7.15
N VAL A 358 -21.90 -3.81 5.89
CA VAL A 358 -22.20 -5.02 5.11
C VAL A 358 -20.91 -5.64 4.57
N GLU A 359 -20.70 -6.93 4.82
CA GLU A 359 -19.48 -7.62 4.36
C GLU A 359 -19.59 -7.96 2.87
N MET A 360 -18.63 -7.52 2.07
CA MET A 360 -18.51 -7.92 0.67
C MET A 360 -17.98 -9.36 0.57
N LYS A 361 -18.57 -10.14 -0.35
CA LYS A 361 -18.03 -11.46 -0.72
C LYS A 361 -16.59 -11.33 -1.26
N ASP A 362 -15.70 -12.20 -0.77
CA ASP A 362 -14.28 -12.24 -1.12
C ASP A 362 -13.60 -10.87 -0.96
N ALA A 363 -13.86 -10.20 0.16
CA ALA A 363 -13.37 -8.84 0.45
C ALA A 363 -11.86 -8.69 0.25
N ASP A 364 -11.10 -9.75 0.49
CA ASP A 364 -9.64 -9.87 0.42
C ASP A 364 -9.06 -10.35 -0.92
N ARG A 365 -9.91 -10.64 -1.91
CA ARG A 365 -9.44 -10.83 -3.30
C ARG A 365 -8.83 -9.53 -3.79
N CYS A 366 -7.61 -9.61 -4.33
CA CYS A 366 -6.84 -8.46 -4.78
C CYS A 366 -7.62 -7.61 -5.79
N CYS A 367 -7.57 -6.28 -5.63
CA CYS A 367 -8.21 -5.32 -6.54
C CYS A 367 -7.49 -5.15 -7.90
N GLY A 368 -6.35 -5.82 -8.11
CA GLY A 368 -5.54 -5.72 -9.32
C GLY A 368 -4.61 -4.51 -9.37
N GLY A 369 -4.55 -3.69 -8.32
CA GLY A 369 -3.96 -2.35 -8.40
C GLY A 369 -2.44 -2.24 -8.34
N SER A 370 -1.74 -3.22 -7.73
CA SER A 370 -0.28 -3.25 -7.45
C SER A 370 0.51 -2.20 -8.26
N GLY A 371 0.78 -1.03 -7.68
CA GLY A 371 0.87 0.25 -8.41
C GLY A 371 1.69 0.25 -9.71
N THR A 372 2.83 -0.42 -9.74
CA THR A 372 3.70 -0.53 -10.93
C THR A 372 3.17 -1.51 -11.97
N PHE A 373 2.50 -2.58 -11.55
CA PHE A 373 1.77 -3.51 -12.41
C PHE A 373 0.62 -2.81 -13.12
N ASN A 374 -0.19 -1.99 -12.43
CA ASN A 374 -1.30 -1.29 -13.08
C ASN A 374 -0.84 -0.26 -14.13
N LEU A 375 0.35 0.33 -13.96
CA LEU A 375 0.94 1.21 -14.98
C LEU A 375 1.40 0.45 -16.24
N LYS A 376 1.98 -0.75 -16.08
CA LYS A 376 2.52 -1.56 -17.19
C LYS A 376 1.48 -2.46 -17.86
N TYR A 377 0.53 -3.00 -17.09
CA TYR A 377 -0.42 -4.03 -17.49
C TYR A 377 -1.86 -3.58 -17.18
N TYR A 378 -2.22 -2.37 -17.63
CA TYR A 378 -3.49 -1.73 -17.27
C TYR A 378 -4.72 -2.60 -17.59
N ASP A 379 -4.82 -3.11 -18.82
CA ASP A 379 -5.97 -3.92 -19.23
C ASP A 379 -6.10 -5.21 -18.40
N PHE A 380 -4.97 -5.83 -18.06
CA PHE A 380 -4.97 -7.02 -17.22
C PHE A 380 -5.34 -6.69 -15.76
N SER A 381 -4.88 -5.54 -15.25
CA SER A 381 -5.30 -4.99 -13.95
C SER A 381 -6.80 -4.72 -13.89
N MET A 382 -7.39 -4.17 -14.97
CA MET A 382 -8.83 -3.95 -15.07
C MET A 382 -9.60 -5.28 -15.11
N ALA A 383 -9.15 -6.26 -15.89
CA ALA A 383 -9.77 -7.59 -15.94
C ALA A 383 -9.84 -8.23 -14.55
N ILE A 384 -8.72 -8.22 -13.79
CA ILE A 384 -8.68 -8.66 -12.39
C ILE A 384 -9.66 -7.85 -11.52
N GLY A 385 -9.67 -6.53 -11.70
CA GLY A 385 -10.51 -5.59 -10.95
C GLY A 385 -12.01 -5.74 -11.22
N LYS A 386 -12.42 -6.28 -12.37
CA LYS A 386 -13.83 -6.48 -12.74
C LYS A 386 -14.59 -7.26 -11.67
N TYR A 387 -14.02 -8.37 -11.23
CA TYR A 387 -14.62 -9.18 -10.16
C TYR A 387 -14.84 -8.37 -8.88
N LYS A 388 -13.87 -7.53 -8.50
CA LYS A 388 -13.97 -6.70 -7.30
C LYS A 388 -15.08 -5.65 -7.45
N ALA A 389 -15.19 -5.00 -8.61
CA ALA A 389 -16.28 -4.07 -8.88
C ALA A 389 -17.66 -4.75 -8.82
N GLU A 390 -17.78 -5.97 -9.37
CA GLU A 390 -19.01 -6.77 -9.30
C GLU A 390 -19.39 -7.11 -7.86
N LYS A 391 -18.43 -7.54 -7.01
CA LYS A 391 -18.71 -7.86 -5.60
C LYS A 391 -19.04 -6.64 -4.75
N ILE A 392 -18.49 -5.47 -5.07
CA ILE A 392 -18.89 -4.20 -4.45
C ILE A 392 -20.32 -3.83 -4.87
N ARG A 393 -20.69 -4.03 -6.13
CA ARG A 393 -22.07 -3.80 -6.59
C ARG A 393 -23.07 -4.75 -5.93
N GLU A 394 -22.72 -6.04 -5.86
CA GLU A 394 -23.57 -7.08 -5.25
C GLU A 394 -23.79 -6.87 -3.74
N SER A 395 -22.84 -6.27 -3.02
CA SER A 395 -23.05 -5.95 -1.59
C SER A 395 -24.12 -4.87 -1.38
N GLY A 396 -24.44 -4.09 -2.42
CA GLY A 396 -25.35 -2.95 -2.34
C GLY A 396 -24.82 -1.82 -1.46
N ALA A 397 -23.51 -1.80 -1.19
CA ALA A 397 -22.87 -0.76 -0.41
C ALA A 397 -22.72 0.52 -1.23
N ASP A 398 -22.95 1.65 -0.59
CA ASP A 398 -22.77 2.97 -1.17
C ASP A 398 -21.34 3.48 -1.01
N ILE A 399 -20.62 2.92 -0.04
CA ILE A 399 -19.25 3.26 0.29
C ILE A 399 -18.44 1.97 0.42
N VAL A 400 -17.26 1.95 -0.20
CA VAL A 400 -16.23 0.94 0.06
C VAL A 400 -15.07 1.59 0.81
N ALA A 401 -14.89 1.18 2.06
CA ALA A 401 -13.75 1.57 2.87
C ALA A 401 -12.53 0.69 2.54
N THR A 402 -11.34 1.28 2.52
CA THR A 402 -10.07 0.55 2.36
C THR A 402 -8.89 1.34 2.94
N ASP A 403 -7.94 0.66 3.59
CA ASP A 403 -6.86 1.30 4.35
C ASP A 403 -5.50 1.22 3.62
N CYS A 404 -5.56 1.50 2.32
CA CYS A 404 -4.37 1.62 1.51
C CYS A 404 -4.58 2.61 0.36
N PRO A 405 -3.78 3.68 0.25
CA PRO A 405 -3.89 4.64 -0.84
C PRO A 405 -3.81 4.04 -2.25
N SER A 406 -3.01 2.97 -2.46
CA SER A 406 -2.98 2.31 -3.76
C SER A 406 -4.27 1.54 -4.06
N CYS A 407 -4.91 0.96 -3.04
CA CYS A 407 -6.22 0.36 -3.19
C CYS A 407 -7.29 1.43 -3.41
N GLN A 408 -7.23 2.58 -2.72
CA GLN A 408 -8.15 3.69 -2.98
C GLN A 408 -8.10 4.12 -4.45
N MET A 409 -6.89 4.37 -4.97
CA MET A 409 -6.69 4.72 -6.37
C MET A 409 -7.27 3.68 -7.34
N GLN A 410 -6.95 2.40 -7.11
CA GLN A 410 -7.41 1.32 -7.99
C GLN A 410 -8.92 1.14 -7.92
N LEU A 411 -9.49 1.07 -6.71
CA LEU A 411 -10.92 0.88 -6.51
C LEU A 411 -11.71 2.01 -7.18
N THR A 412 -11.27 3.26 -7.04
CA THR A 412 -11.94 4.39 -7.69
C THR A 412 -11.96 4.23 -9.21
N ASP A 413 -10.84 3.81 -9.81
CA ASP A 413 -10.75 3.62 -11.26
C ASP A 413 -11.61 2.44 -11.75
N ILE A 414 -11.57 1.28 -11.08
CA ILE A 414 -12.37 0.12 -11.50
C ILE A 414 -13.87 0.39 -11.32
N LEU A 415 -14.30 1.08 -10.26
CA LEU A 415 -15.72 1.38 -10.04
C LEU A 415 -16.22 2.35 -11.11
N ASN A 416 -15.45 3.37 -11.47
CA ASN A 416 -15.72 4.23 -12.61
C ASN A 416 -15.79 3.44 -13.93
N ARG A 417 -14.82 2.55 -14.17
CA ARG A 417 -14.74 1.74 -15.40
C ARG A 417 -15.95 0.82 -15.58
N TYR A 418 -16.47 0.25 -14.49
CA TYR A 418 -17.56 -0.70 -14.50
C TYR A 418 -18.91 -0.10 -14.06
N GLY A 419 -19.02 1.23 -13.99
CA GLY A 419 -20.27 1.93 -13.72
C GLY A 419 -20.86 1.70 -12.32
N VAL A 420 -20.02 1.37 -11.34
CA VAL A 420 -20.45 1.15 -9.95
C VAL A 420 -20.36 2.47 -9.19
N LYS A 421 -21.47 2.90 -8.58
CA LYS A 421 -21.62 4.24 -7.97
C LYS A 421 -21.02 4.37 -6.57
N ALA A 422 -20.51 3.29 -5.98
CA ALA A 422 -19.97 3.30 -4.63
C ALA A 422 -18.77 4.25 -4.52
N LYS A 423 -18.72 5.04 -3.44
CA LYS A 423 -17.59 5.93 -3.15
C LYS A 423 -16.48 5.17 -2.43
N VAL A 424 -15.23 5.45 -2.77
CA VAL A 424 -14.07 4.84 -2.10
C VAL A 424 -13.52 5.81 -1.06
N VAL A 425 -13.40 5.34 0.18
CA VAL A 425 -12.88 6.14 1.29
C VAL A 425 -11.88 5.33 2.12
N HIS A 426 -11.08 6.03 2.92
CA HIS A 426 -10.28 5.40 3.98
C HIS A 426 -11.12 5.29 5.26
N THR A 427 -10.98 4.21 6.02
CA THR A 427 -11.78 3.97 7.25
C THR A 427 -11.68 5.13 8.23
N VAL A 428 -10.47 5.69 8.37
CA VAL A 428 -10.22 6.85 9.26
C VAL A 428 -11.00 8.12 8.86
N GLN A 429 -11.38 8.29 7.59
CA GLN A 429 -12.16 9.47 7.18
C GLN A 429 -13.55 9.41 7.78
N LEU A 430 -14.19 8.24 7.70
CA LEU A 430 -15.49 8.00 8.32
C LEU A 430 -15.41 8.17 9.85
N LEU A 431 -14.35 7.66 10.48
CA LEU A 431 -14.17 7.85 11.91
C LEU A 431 -13.98 9.33 12.26
N ALA A 432 -13.10 10.04 11.56
CA ALA A 432 -12.78 11.44 11.85
C ALA A 432 -14.01 12.36 11.70
N ASP A 433 -14.82 12.13 10.67
CA ASP A 433 -16.09 12.83 10.48
C ASP A 433 -17.06 12.58 11.65
N SER A 434 -17.01 11.40 12.27
CA SER A 434 -17.83 11.02 13.43
C SER A 434 -17.35 11.57 14.77
N LEU A 435 -16.17 12.19 14.80
CA LEU A 435 -15.58 12.84 15.98
C LEU A 435 -15.87 14.35 16.08
N SER A 436 -16.54 14.90 15.06
CA SER A 436 -16.79 16.35 14.93
C SER A 436 -17.97 16.84 15.79
#